data_AF-A0A1H0XIM0-F1
#
_entry.id   AF-A0A1H0XIM0-F1
#
_cell.length_a   1.000
_cell.length_b   1.000
_cell.length_c   1.000
_cell.angle_alpha   90.00
_cell.angle_beta   90.00
_cell.angle_gamma   90.00
#
_symmetry.space_group_name_H-M   'P 1'
#
loop_
_entity.id
_entity.type
_entity.pdbx_description
1 polymer ?
#
loop_
_entity_poly.entity_id
_entity_poly.type
_entity_poly.pdbx_seq_one_letter_code
_entity_poly.pdbx_strand_id
1 'polypeptide(L)' 'MNKEIMKNPLFLLAIFNFSMGMFFIFQDEIIARPAAYILQLNFIILLHLARKNQNKKDN' A
#
# COMPACT_ATOMS: atom_id res chain seq x y z
N MET A 1 16.61 -1.89 -5.45
CA MET A 1 15.19 -2.31 -5.33
C MET A 1 14.92 -3.36 -6.40
N ASN A 2 14.34 -4.51 -6.05
CA ASN A 2 14.09 -5.57 -7.03
C ASN A 2 13.08 -5.05 -8.09
N LYS A 3 13.48 -4.96 -9.36
CA LYS A 3 12.65 -4.36 -10.42
C LYS A 3 11.34 -5.12 -10.64
N GLU A 4 11.30 -6.40 -10.25
CA GLU A 4 10.12 -7.23 -10.40
C GLU A 4 8.98 -6.84 -9.45
N ILE A 5 9.30 -6.29 -8.28
CA ILE A 5 8.25 -5.90 -7.31
C ILE A 5 7.45 -4.71 -7.82
N MET A 6 8.10 -3.83 -8.58
CA MET A 6 7.47 -2.65 -9.19
C MET A 6 6.46 -3.03 -10.27
N LYS A 7 6.58 -4.23 -10.85
CA LYS A 7 5.62 -4.75 -11.83
C LYS A 7 4.43 -5.46 -11.16
N ASN A 8 4.48 -5.70 -9.85
CA ASN A 8 3.39 -6.36 -9.15
C ASN A 8 2.23 -5.37 -8.95
N PRO A 9 1.01 -5.65 -9.46
CA PRO A 9 -0.12 -4.75 -9.32
C PRO A 9 -0.47 -4.47 -7.86
N LEU A 10 -0.26 -5.43 -6.95
CA LEU A 10 -0.49 -5.25 -5.52
C LEU A 10 0.51 -4.26 -4.90
N PHE A 11 1.75 -4.25 -5.40
CA PHE A 11 2.76 -3.28 -4.95
C PHE A 11 2.38 -1.86 -5.41
N LEU A 12 1.93 -1.69 -6.65
CA LEU A 12 1.45 -0.39 -7.14
C LEU A 12 0.24 0.11 -6.33
N LEU A 13 -0.72 -0.77 -6.06
CA LEU A 13 -1.87 -0.49 -5.18
C LEU A 13 -1.44 -0.14 -3.76
N ALA A 14 -0.40 -0.79 -3.22
CA ALA A 14 0.14 -0.44 -1.91
C ALA A 14 0.68 1.00 -1.90
N ILE A 15 1.50 1.36 -2.88
CA ILE A 15 2.07 2.71 -3.00
C ILE A 15 0.97 3.77 -3.18
N PHE A 16 -0.07 3.47 -3.95
CA PHE A 16 -1.24 4.33 -4.09
C PHE A 16 -1.94 4.56 -2.73
N ASN A 17 -2.25 3.50 -1.99
CA ASN A 17 -2.87 3.60 -0.67
C ASN A 17 -2.00 4.36 0.32
N PHE A 18 -0.68 4.14 0.32
CA PHE A 18 0.25 4.90 1.15
C PHE A 18 0.22 6.40 0.83
N SER A 19 0.23 6.75 -0.47
CA SER A 19 0.22 8.15 -0.91
C SER A 19 -1.11 8.84 -0.57
N MET A 20 -2.23 8.17 -0.80
CA MET A 20 -3.56 8.67 -0.39
C MET A 20 -3.67 8.81 1.13
N GLY A 21 -3.16 7.82 1.88
CA GLY A 21 -3.13 7.88 3.33
C GLY A 21 -2.35 9.09 3.84
N MET A 22 -1.18 9.36 3.26
CA MET A 22 -0.40 10.57 3.55
C MET A 22 -1.16 11.85 3.22
N PHE A 23 -1.85 11.90 2.08
CA PHE A 23 -2.67 13.06 1.71
C PHE A 23 -3.79 13.32 2.75
N PHE A 24 -4.49 12.28 3.20
CA PHE A 24 -5.54 12.40 4.21
C PHE A 24 -5.02 12.78 5.60
N ILE A 25 -3.76 12.47 5.96
CA ILE A 25 -3.19 12.90 7.25
C ILE A 25 -3.15 14.43 7.39
N PHE A 26 -2.95 15.14 6.28
CA PHE A 26 -2.86 16.60 6.27
C PHE A 26 -4.21 17.30 6.06
N GLN A 27 -5.31 16.55 5.97
CA GLN A 27 -6.64 17.13 5.89
C GLN A 27 -7.27 17.25 7.28
N ASP A 28 -7.91 18.39 7.54
CA ASP A 28 -8.55 18.70 8.83
C ASP A 28 -9.96 18.09 8.98
N GLU A 29 -10.43 17.33 7.99
CA GLU A 29 -11.74 16.69 8.07
C GLU A 29 -11.76 15.56 9.11
N ILE A 30 -12.86 15.47 9.87
CA ILE A 30 -13.07 14.43 10.90
C ILE A 30 -12.90 13.01 10.33
N ILE A 31 -13.29 12.82 9.06
CA ILE A 31 -13.24 11.53 8.36
C ILE A 31 -11.83 11.23 7.81
N ALA A 32 -10.99 12.26 7.63
CA ALA A 32 -9.68 12.10 7.02
C ALA A 32 -8.72 11.27 7.88
N ARG A 33 -8.73 11.42 9.21
CA ARG A 33 -7.89 10.61 10.11
C ARG A 33 -8.24 9.12 10.10
N PRO A 34 -9.51 8.71 10.25
CA PRO A 34 -9.91 7.31 10.06
C PRO A 34 -9.56 6.76 8.67
N ALA A 35 -9.83 7.54 7.61
CA ALA A 35 -9.52 7.13 6.24
C ALA A 35 -8.01 6.90 6.05
N ALA A 36 -7.17 7.82 6.55
CA ALA A 36 -5.72 7.68 6.54
C ALA A 36 -5.26 6.39 7.25
N TYR A 37 -5.82 6.08 8.41
CA TYR A 37 -5.51 4.85 9.14
C TYR A 37 -5.86 3.58 8.35
N ILE A 38 -7.07 3.54 7.76
CA ILE A 38 -7.50 2.41 6.92
C ILE A 38 -6.58 2.25 5.71
N LEU A 39 -6.22 3.36 5.06
CA LEU A 39 -5.30 3.36 3.92
C LEU A 39 -3.89 2.88 4.29
N GLN A 40 -3.38 3.25 5.47
CA GLN A 40 -2.09 2.75 5.95
C GLN A 40 -2.12 1.26 6.30
N LEU A 41 -3.22 0.76 6.88
CA LEU A 41 -3.40 -0.68 7.11
C LEU A 41 -3.46 -1.45 5.79
N ASN A 42 -4.22 -0.95 4.81
CA ASN A 42 -4.28 -1.53 3.47
C ASN A 42 -2.90 -1.56 2.79
N PHE A 43 -2.09 -0.50 2.95
CA PHE A 43 -0.71 -0.47 2.45
C PHE A 43 0.12 -1.63 3.01
N ILE A 44 0.11 -1.85 4.33
CA ILE A 44 0.89 -2.92 4.98
C ILE A 44 0.45 -4.31 4.46
N ILE A 45 -0.86 -4.55 4.39
CA ILE A 45 -1.42 -5.82 3.92
C ILE A 45 -1.03 -6.09 2.46
N LEU A 46 -1.21 -5.10 1.58
CA LEU A 46 -0.88 -5.22 0.17
C LEU A 46 0.61 -5.43 -0.06
N LEU A 47 1.47 -4.79 0.72
CA LEU A 47 2.92 -4.97 0.64
C LEU A 47 3.31 -6.40 1.06
N HIS A 48 2.68 -6.93 2.12
CA HIS A 48 2.88 -8.31 2.55
C HIS A 48 2.45 -9.32 1.49
N LEU A 49 1.27 -9.12 0.88
CA LEU A 49 0.77 -9.97 -0.20
C LEU A 49 1.63 -9.87 -1.47
N ALA A 50 2.09 -8.67 -1.83
CA ALA A 50 2.97 -8.48 -2.97
C ALA A 50 4.27 -9.28 -2.80
N ARG A 51 4.89 -9.22 -1.62
CA ARG A 51 6.10 -9.99 -1.30
C ARG A 51 5.85 -11.50 -1.30
N LYS A 52 4.73 -11.95 -0.72
CA LYS A 52 4.35 -13.38 -0.71
C LYS A 52 4.11 -13.91 -2.12
N ASN A 53 3.51 -13.12 -3.00
CA ASN A 53 3.25 -13.52 -4.39
C ASN A 53 4.52 -13.57 -5.24
N GLN A 54 5.53 -12.76 -4.96
CA GLN A 54 6.83 -12.89 -5.61
C GLN A 54 7.53 -14.20 -5.22
N ASN A 55 7.59 -14.50 -3.91
CA ASN A 55 8.21 -15.74 -3.43
C ASN A 55 7.54 -17.02 -3.96
N LYS A 56 6.27 -16.95 -4.39
CA LYS A 56 5.56 -18.07 -5.04
C LYS A 56 5.86 -18.22 -6.53
N LYS A 57 6.35 -17.17 -7.19
CA LYS A 57 6.64 -17.17 -8.63
C LYS A 57 8.07 -17.64 -8.93
N ASP A 58 8.93 -17.59 -7.91
CA ASP A 58 10.35 -17.98 -7.96
C ASP A 58 10.60 -19.43 -7.48
N ASN A 59 9.56 -20.18 -7.08
CA ASN A 59 9.59 -21.62 -6.73
C ASN A 59 8.88 -22.44 -7.80
#